data_AF-A0A497MKM0-F1
#
_entry.id   AF-A0A497MKM0-F1
#
_cell.length_a   1.000
_cell.length_b   1.000
_cell.length_c   1.000
_cell.angle_alpha   90.00
_cell.angle_beta   90.00
_cell.angle_gamma   90.00
#
_symmetry.space_group_name_H-M   'P 1'
#
loop_
_entity.id
_entity.type
_entity.pdbx_description
1 polymer ?
#
loop_
_entity_poly.entity_id
_entity_poly.type
_entity_poly.pdbx_seq_one_letter_code
_entity_poly.pdbx_strand_id
1 'polypeptide(L)'
;MSNAALLYDRLTIDEAELLITASRRGLEFKRIFTKNPSSLTAEDVEDIKVVVNRCESKHRALEAARRIEELGRVVINPYRVESLCSDKIKTIRVLEEKGVKVPRSLFRSFPRDGYDLEDWIMEVVEEAESKLGYPLVFKPTHGSWGRGVLKVGNRENLVEVLSRNSKPTQINPEGVFLQEYIEKPGFDLRVLVYKEGSSSGLLCCIARVSRSPEEFRTNTHLGGLPVGVDLDSYPRHRVEVMRALDAMMGYEDYGIVALDAMPSIEGGNWSSIYRLVAGCISVYDEIRRFVHENRFRRYVNWKNEMEEMFRKLKELDAYKKLSRFIYELLGSCDLKIHEANSRFDYALNTRNATGINPADKYVDICFKILEQ
;
A
#
# COMPACT_ATOMS: atom_id res chain seq x y z
N MET A 1 4.32 10.04 32.56
CA MET A 1 3.28 9.25 31.87
C MET A 1 3.54 9.35 30.38
N SER A 2 3.17 8.33 29.60
CA SER A 2 3.39 8.33 28.15
C SER A 2 2.30 9.17 27.49
N ASN A 3 2.68 10.20 26.73
CA ASN A 3 1.73 11.10 26.04
C ASN A 3 1.40 10.62 24.61
N ALA A 4 1.89 9.44 24.22
CA ALA A 4 1.70 8.86 22.90
C ALA A 4 1.23 7.41 23.02
N ALA A 5 0.32 6.97 22.16
CA ALA A 5 -0.16 5.59 22.15
C ALA A 5 0.11 4.88 20.81
N LEU A 6 0.37 3.58 20.88
CA LEU A 6 0.33 2.68 19.73
C LEU A 6 -0.96 1.86 19.80
N LEU A 7 -1.86 2.11 18.86
CA LEU A 7 -3.14 1.39 18.75
C LEU A 7 -3.02 0.29 17.69
N TYR A 8 -3.35 -0.95 18.07
CA TYR A 8 -3.23 -2.10 17.18
C TYR A 8 -4.27 -3.19 17.49
N ASP A 9 -4.58 -4.01 16.50
CA ASP A 9 -5.44 -5.21 16.64
C ASP A 9 -4.66 -6.52 16.47
N ARG A 10 -3.38 -6.41 16.09
CA ARG A 10 -2.39 -7.48 15.97
C ARG A 10 -1.00 -6.87 16.06
N LEU A 11 -0.15 -7.48 16.89
CA LEU A 11 1.26 -7.06 17.02
C LEU A 11 2.09 -7.79 15.97
N THR A 12 2.42 -7.13 14.85
CA THR A 12 3.36 -7.69 13.85
C THR A 12 4.79 -7.23 14.13
N ILE A 13 5.72 -7.66 13.28
CA ILE A 13 7.12 -7.19 13.32
C ILE A 13 7.23 -5.69 13.01
N ASP A 14 6.27 -5.09 12.31
CA ASP A 14 6.23 -3.65 12.04
C ASP A 14 5.93 -2.89 13.34
N GLU A 15 4.91 -3.30 14.10
CA GLU A 15 4.62 -2.69 15.41
C GLU A 15 5.75 -2.93 16.41
N ALA A 16 6.38 -4.11 16.37
CA ALA A 16 7.55 -4.39 17.20
C ALA A 16 8.73 -3.48 16.84
N GLU A 17 9.01 -3.23 15.55
CA GLU A 17 10.03 -2.28 15.10
C GLU A 17 9.72 -0.86 15.56
N LEU A 18 8.46 -0.42 15.49
CA LEU A 18 8.04 0.89 15.98
C LEU A 18 8.29 1.04 17.48
N LEU A 19 7.90 0.05 18.28
CA LEU A 19 8.14 0.07 19.73
C LEU A 19 9.63 0.10 20.08
N ILE A 20 10.46 -0.69 19.38
CA ILE A 20 11.92 -0.70 19.55
C ILE A 20 12.51 0.67 19.18
N THR A 21 12.09 1.23 18.04
CA THR A 21 12.60 2.52 17.54
C THR A 21 12.23 3.66 18.49
N ALA A 22 10.97 3.70 18.94
CA ALA A 22 10.49 4.71 19.86
C ALA A 22 11.23 4.69 21.20
N SER A 23 11.36 3.52 21.83
CA SER A 23 12.05 3.37 23.12
C SER A 23 13.54 3.77 23.01
N ARG A 24 14.22 3.40 21.92
CA ARG A 24 15.60 3.83 21.63
C ARG A 24 15.75 5.35 21.50
N ARG A 25 14.69 6.03 21.04
CA ARG A 25 14.66 7.48 20.86
C ARG A 25 14.06 8.22 22.06
N GLY A 26 13.77 7.53 23.16
CA GLY A 26 13.23 8.12 24.38
C GLY A 26 11.71 8.39 24.35
N LEU A 27 10.99 7.85 23.36
CA LEU A 27 9.53 7.89 23.30
C LEU A 27 8.96 6.54 23.78
N GLU A 28 8.27 6.56 24.91
CA GLU A 28 7.52 5.40 25.38
C GLU A 28 6.07 5.47 24.87
N PHE A 29 5.55 4.38 24.31
CA PHE A 29 4.17 4.28 23.84
C PHE A 29 3.29 3.55 24.86
N LYS A 30 2.14 4.13 25.22
CA LYS A 30 1.01 3.36 25.79
C LYS A 30 0.50 2.39 24.71
N ARG A 31 0.50 1.09 25.00
CA ARG A 31 0.03 0.07 24.06
C ARG A 31 -1.47 -0.14 24.22
N ILE A 32 -2.24 0.15 23.18
CA ILE A 32 -3.70 -0.02 23.16
C ILE A 32 -4.04 -1.14 22.19
N PHE A 33 -4.33 -2.32 22.72
CA PHE A 33 -4.81 -3.43 21.92
C PHE A 33 -6.34 -3.44 21.90
N THR A 34 -6.95 -3.42 20.70
CA THR A 34 -8.40 -3.56 20.59
C THR A 34 -8.83 -4.26 19.31
N LYS A 35 -9.89 -5.07 19.41
CA LYS A 35 -10.63 -5.61 18.25
C LYS A 35 -11.96 -4.88 18.01
N ASN A 36 -12.31 -3.93 18.87
CA ASN A 36 -13.53 -3.14 18.79
C ASN A 36 -13.20 -1.66 19.08
N PRO A 37 -12.61 -0.92 18.12
CA PRO A 37 -12.15 0.45 18.39
C PRO A 37 -13.24 1.41 18.83
N SER A 38 -14.49 1.19 18.43
CA SER A 38 -15.63 2.03 18.84
C SER A 38 -15.92 2.00 20.34
N SER A 39 -15.44 1.00 21.08
CA SER A 39 -15.61 0.92 22.53
C SER A 39 -14.55 1.70 23.32
N LEU A 40 -13.58 2.34 22.66
CA LEU A 40 -12.57 3.15 23.35
C LEU A 40 -13.25 4.33 24.05
N THR A 41 -12.84 4.59 25.28
CA THR A 41 -13.36 5.64 26.15
C THR A 41 -12.31 6.74 26.37
N ALA A 42 -12.71 7.83 27.02
CA ALA A 42 -11.78 8.90 27.38
C ALA A 42 -10.67 8.43 28.34
N GLU A 43 -10.96 7.45 29.22
CA GLU A 43 -9.99 6.85 30.16
C GLU A 43 -8.90 6.06 29.42
N ASP A 44 -9.27 5.35 28.35
CA ASP A 44 -8.32 4.58 27.54
C ASP A 44 -7.22 5.45 26.93
N VAL A 45 -7.53 6.73 26.68
CA VAL A 45 -6.64 7.73 26.06
C VAL A 45 -6.39 8.92 26.99
N GLU A 46 -6.55 8.74 28.29
CA GLU A 46 -6.16 9.75 29.28
C GLU A 46 -4.67 10.08 29.14
N ASP A 47 -4.34 11.38 29.20
CA ASP A 47 -3.01 11.95 28.96
C ASP A 47 -2.37 11.68 27.59
N ILE A 48 -3.05 10.98 26.68
CA ILE A 48 -2.55 10.75 25.32
C ILE A 48 -2.86 11.95 24.44
N LYS A 49 -1.82 12.56 23.86
CA LYS A 49 -1.95 13.62 22.84
C LYS A 49 -2.03 13.04 21.43
N VAL A 50 -1.27 11.98 21.15
CA VAL A 50 -1.11 11.40 19.81
C VAL A 50 -1.24 9.87 19.83
N VAL A 51 -1.94 9.32 18.84
CA VAL A 51 -2.12 7.88 18.65
C VAL A 51 -1.60 7.45 17.29
N VAL A 52 -0.64 6.53 17.25
CA VAL A 52 -0.22 5.87 16.01
C VAL A 52 -1.14 4.67 15.79
N ASN A 53 -1.98 4.75 14.76
CA ASN A 53 -2.93 3.72 14.37
C ASN A 53 -2.27 2.68 13.46
N ARG A 54 -2.20 1.45 13.97
CA ARG A 54 -1.58 0.29 13.30
C ARG A 54 -2.52 -0.92 13.32
N CYS A 55 -3.83 -0.71 13.23
CA CYS A 55 -4.76 -1.83 13.00
C CYS A 55 -4.52 -2.49 11.63
N GLU A 56 -4.43 -3.82 11.60
CA GLU A 56 -4.32 -4.66 10.41
C GLU A 56 -5.63 -4.69 9.61
N SER A 57 -6.78 -4.74 10.29
CA SER A 57 -8.07 -4.64 9.60
C SER A 57 -8.33 -3.21 9.17
N LYS A 58 -8.56 -2.99 7.86
CA LYS A 58 -8.93 -1.68 7.30
C LYS A 58 -10.17 -1.08 7.98
N HIS A 59 -11.18 -1.90 8.28
CA HIS A 59 -12.38 -1.45 8.99
C HIS A 59 -12.04 -0.98 10.42
N ARG A 60 -11.21 -1.74 11.15
CA ARG A 60 -10.79 -1.33 12.50
C ARG A 60 -9.88 -0.11 12.47
N ALA A 61 -9.00 0.01 11.48
CA ALA A 61 -8.18 1.20 11.31
C ALA A 61 -9.05 2.45 11.10
N LEU A 62 -10.06 2.36 10.23
CA LEU A 62 -11.02 3.43 10.00
C LEU A 62 -11.79 3.83 11.26
N GLU A 63 -12.40 2.85 11.95
CA GLU A 63 -13.15 3.12 13.19
C GLU A 63 -12.26 3.58 14.34
N ALA A 64 -11.01 3.11 14.42
CA ALA A 64 -10.04 3.60 15.39
C ALA A 64 -9.72 5.08 15.14
N ALA A 65 -9.42 5.45 13.90
CA ALA A 65 -9.13 6.85 13.58
C ALA A 65 -10.31 7.76 13.92
N ARG A 66 -11.53 7.38 13.49
CA ARG A 66 -12.76 8.08 13.86
C ARG A 66 -12.90 8.24 15.37
N ARG A 67 -12.79 7.14 16.12
CA ARG A 67 -13.05 7.15 17.55
C ARG A 67 -12.02 7.97 18.32
N ILE A 68 -10.76 7.91 17.93
CA ILE A 68 -9.69 8.70 18.56
C ILE A 68 -9.89 10.20 18.30
N GLU A 69 -10.31 10.60 17.10
CA GLU A 69 -10.66 11.98 16.78
C GLU A 69 -11.88 12.47 17.57
N GLU A 70 -12.93 11.65 17.70
CA GLU A 70 -14.10 11.94 18.56
C GLU A 70 -13.71 12.15 20.03
N LEU A 71 -12.65 11.50 20.49
CA LEU A 71 -12.07 11.66 21.83
C LEU A 71 -11.09 12.85 21.91
N GLY A 72 -10.98 13.66 20.86
CA GLY A 72 -10.21 14.89 20.82
C GLY A 72 -8.69 14.69 20.75
N ARG A 73 -8.21 13.52 20.30
CA ARG A 73 -6.77 13.24 20.19
C ARG A 73 -6.33 13.20 18.72
N VAL A 74 -5.06 13.51 18.48
CA VAL A 74 -4.47 13.40 17.14
C VAL A 74 -4.22 11.92 16.83
N VAL A 75 -4.58 11.46 15.63
CA VAL A 75 -4.34 10.08 15.19
C VAL A 75 -3.61 10.03 13.86
N ILE A 76 -2.65 9.10 13.76
CA ILE A 76 -1.84 8.88 12.56
C ILE A 76 -2.17 7.48 12.03
N ASN A 77 -2.90 7.31 10.92
CA ASN A 77 -3.46 8.34 10.05
C ASN A 77 -4.86 8.82 10.51
N PRO A 78 -5.27 10.05 10.15
CA PRO A 78 -6.59 10.61 10.45
C PRO A 78 -7.71 9.87 9.69
N TYR A 79 -8.94 10.01 10.19
CA TYR A 79 -10.13 9.31 9.66
C TYR A 79 -10.30 9.55 8.16
N ARG A 80 -10.10 10.79 7.71
CA ARG A 80 -10.20 11.15 6.29
C ARG A 80 -9.23 10.32 5.44
N VAL A 81 -7.97 10.20 5.86
CA VAL A 81 -6.93 9.44 5.14
C VAL A 81 -7.24 7.95 5.18
N GLU A 82 -7.67 7.41 6.33
CA GLU A 82 -8.08 6.01 6.44
C GLU A 82 -9.29 5.69 5.54
N SER A 83 -10.27 6.60 5.47
CA SER A 83 -11.47 6.47 4.62
C SER A 83 -11.10 6.38 3.15
N LEU A 84 -10.20 7.24 2.69
CA LEU A 84 -9.68 7.17 1.31
C LEU A 84 -8.93 5.84 1.07
N CYS A 85 -7.99 5.47 1.95
CA CYS A 85 -7.19 4.24 1.80
C CYS A 85 -8.01 2.93 1.89
N SER A 86 -9.20 2.99 2.49
CA SER A 86 -10.10 1.84 2.60
C SER A 86 -10.86 1.52 1.31
N ASP A 87 -10.98 2.50 0.40
CA ASP A 87 -11.86 2.44 -0.77
C ASP A 87 -11.12 2.93 -2.03
N LYS A 88 -10.92 2.01 -2.98
CA LYS A 88 -10.20 2.31 -4.23
C LYS A 88 -10.91 3.34 -5.09
N ILE A 89 -12.23 3.44 -5.03
CA ILE A 89 -13.00 4.41 -5.82
C ILE A 89 -12.75 5.81 -5.26
N LYS A 90 -12.86 5.98 -3.94
CA LYS A 90 -12.57 7.25 -3.28
C LYS A 90 -11.12 7.69 -3.52
N THR A 91 -10.18 6.75 -3.41
CA THR A 91 -8.77 7.00 -3.72
C THR A 91 -8.60 7.48 -5.16
N ILE A 92 -9.11 6.75 -6.16
CA ILE A 92 -8.95 7.13 -7.56
C ILE A 92 -9.57 8.50 -7.84
N ARG A 93 -10.80 8.75 -7.37
CA ARG A 93 -11.48 10.03 -7.57
C ARG A 93 -10.71 11.23 -7.01
N VAL A 94 -10.23 11.14 -5.76
CA VAL A 94 -9.50 12.27 -5.15
C VAL A 94 -8.15 12.51 -5.84
N LEU A 95 -7.52 11.46 -6.36
CA LEU A 95 -6.31 11.56 -7.16
C LEU A 95 -6.61 12.25 -8.52
N GLU A 96 -7.67 11.84 -9.21
CA GLU A 96 -8.13 12.44 -10.48
C GLU A 96 -8.47 13.92 -10.32
N GLU A 97 -9.23 14.28 -9.27
CA GLU A 97 -9.61 15.66 -8.96
C GLU A 97 -8.40 16.59 -8.78
N LYS A 98 -7.28 16.04 -8.31
CA LYS A 98 -6.01 16.77 -8.15
C LYS A 98 -5.11 16.70 -9.38
N GLY A 99 -5.56 16.07 -10.47
CA GLY A 99 -4.80 15.92 -11.71
C GLY A 99 -3.64 14.93 -11.58
N VAL A 100 -3.74 13.96 -10.66
CA VAL A 100 -2.79 12.85 -10.59
C VAL A 100 -3.06 11.90 -11.75
N LYS A 101 -2.00 11.45 -12.43
CA LYS A 101 -2.08 10.39 -13.44
C LYS A 101 -2.49 9.09 -12.76
N VAL A 102 -3.69 8.63 -13.06
CA VAL A 102 -4.21 7.33 -12.62
C VAL A 102 -4.60 6.47 -13.83
N PRO A 103 -4.75 5.14 -13.68
CA PRO A 103 -5.31 4.32 -14.74
C PRO A 103 -6.80 4.65 -14.94
N ARG A 104 -7.25 4.68 -16.20
CA ARG A 104 -8.68 4.85 -16.53
C ARG A 104 -9.52 3.81 -15.81
N SER A 105 -10.61 4.26 -15.20
CA SER A 105 -11.43 3.44 -14.32
C SER A 105 -12.92 3.59 -14.62
N LEU A 106 -13.67 2.52 -14.38
CA LEU A 106 -15.11 2.45 -14.50
C LEU A 106 -15.68 1.82 -13.22
N PHE A 107 -16.58 2.54 -12.56
CA PHE A 107 -17.38 2.00 -11.46
C PHE A 107 -18.84 1.92 -11.88
N ARG A 108 -19.47 0.79 -11.62
CA ARG A 108 -20.89 0.57 -11.87
C ARG A 108 -21.58 0.00 -10.64
N SER A 109 -22.53 0.75 -10.12
CA SER A 109 -23.37 0.31 -9.00
C SER A 109 -24.17 -0.93 -9.39
N PHE A 110 -24.50 -1.75 -8.40
CA PHE A 110 -25.37 -2.91 -8.62
C PHE A 110 -26.73 -2.51 -9.18
N PRO A 111 -27.36 -3.39 -9.97
CA PRO A 111 -28.70 -3.12 -10.49
C PRO A 111 -29.68 -2.93 -9.33
N ARG A 112 -30.67 -2.05 -9.52
CA ARG A 112 -31.77 -1.90 -8.57
C ARG A 112 -32.67 -3.12 -8.61
N ASP A 113 -33.43 -3.35 -7.55
CA ASP A 113 -34.40 -4.44 -7.50
C ASP A 113 -35.37 -4.38 -8.69
N GLY A 114 -35.52 -5.50 -9.39
CA GLY A 114 -36.38 -5.64 -10.57
C GLY A 114 -35.75 -5.20 -11.90
N TYR A 115 -34.50 -4.71 -11.91
CA TYR A 115 -33.75 -4.50 -13.15
C TYR A 115 -33.26 -5.84 -13.71
N ASP A 116 -33.31 -6.00 -15.03
CA ASP A 116 -32.84 -7.22 -15.66
C ASP A 116 -31.31 -7.36 -15.52
N LEU A 117 -30.87 -8.50 -15.01
CA LEU A 117 -29.45 -8.71 -14.72
C LEU A 117 -28.62 -8.84 -15.99
N GLU A 118 -29.18 -9.44 -17.05
CA GLU A 118 -28.51 -9.59 -18.34
C GLU A 118 -28.32 -8.21 -18.98
N ASP A 119 -29.36 -7.37 -19.00
CA ASP A 119 -29.27 -5.99 -19.49
C ASP A 119 -28.20 -5.19 -18.73
N TRP A 120 -28.17 -5.26 -17.40
CA TRP A 120 -27.14 -4.58 -16.59
C TRP A 120 -25.73 -5.06 -16.94
N ILE A 121 -25.53 -6.37 -17.10
CA ILE A 121 -24.23 -6.93 -17.47
C ILE A 121 -23.81 -6.38 -18.83
N MET A 122 -24.71 -6.38 -19.82
CA MET A 122 -24.40 -5.94 -21.17
C MET A 122 -24.06 -4.45 -21.24
N GLU A 123 -24.77 -3.60 -20.49
CA GLU A 123 -24.43 -2.17 -20.37
C GLU A 123 -23.03 -1.96 -19.78
N VAL A 124 -22.70 -2.70 -18.71
CA VAL A 124 -21.36 -2.62 -18.09
C VAL A 124 -20.28 -3.08 -19.07
N VAL A 125 -20.55 -4.13 -19.86
CA VAL A 125 -19.64 -4.65 -20.88
C VAL A 125 -19.39 -3.62 -21.98
N GLU A 126 -20.44 -3.06 -22.58
CA GLU A 126 -20.34 -2.08 -23.67
C GLU A 126 -19.57 -0.83 -23.22
N GLU A 127 -19.83 -0.37 -22.01
CA GLU A 127 -19.11 0.77 -21.47
C GLU A 127 -17.64 0.44 -21.15
N ALA A 128 -17.36 -0.76 -20.63
CA ALA A 128 -15.99 -1.19 -20.39
C ALA A 128 -15.19 -1.31 -21.70
N GLU A 129 -15.79 -1.83 -22.77
CA GLU A 129 -15.19 -1.90 -24.09
C GLU A 129 -14.89 -0.51 -24.66
N SER A 130 -15.86 0.40 -24.56
CA SER A 130 -15.72 1.78 -25.04
C SER A 130 -14.67 2.57 -24.26
N LYS A 131 -14.65 2.46 -22.93
CA LYS A 131 -13.83 3.31 -22.05
C LYS A 131 -12.47 2.74 -21.71
N LEU A 132 -12.34 1.42 -21.61
CA LEU A 132 -11.13 0.75 -21.12
C LEU A 132 -10.48 -0.09 -22.22
N GLY A 133 -11.28 -0.85 -22.96
CA GLY A 133 -10.81 -1.87 -23.89
C GLY A 133 -10.24 -3.11 -23.19
N TYR A 134 -9.78 -4.09 -23.98
CA TYR A 134 -9.15 -5.32 -23.46
C TYR A 134 -7.64 -5.33 -23.69
N PRO A 135 -6.86 -5.98 -22.80
CA PRO A 135 -7.30 -6.53 -21.53
C PRO A 135 -7.65 -5.43 -20.51
N LEU A 136 -8.52 -5.76 -19.55
CA LEU A 136 -8.84 -4.90 -18.41
C LEU A 136 -8.68 -5.65 -17.09
N VAL A 137 -8.84 -4.95 -15.98
CA VAL A 137 -8.72 -5.52 -14.64
C VAL A 137 -10.02 -5.29 -13.85
N PHE A 138 -10.63 -6.37 -13.38
CA PHE A 138 -11.67 -6.32 -12.34
C PHE A 138 -10.98 -6.31 -10.97
N LYS A 139 -11.39 -5.41 -10.08
CA LYS A 139 -10.84 -5.31 -8.73
C LYS A 139 -11.95 -5.10 -7.70
N PRO A 140 -11.85 -5.71 -6.51
CA PRO A 140 -12.73 -5.35 -5.43
C PRO A 140 -12.47 -3.91 -4.95
N THR A 141 -13.56 -3.19 -4.69
CA THR A 141 -13.52 -1.80 -4.17
C THR A 141 -12.80 -1.73 -2.83
N HIS A 142 -13.12 -2.69 -1.95
CA HIS A 142 -12.50 -2.88 -0.64
C HIS A 142 -11.62 -4.12 -0.64
N GLY A 143 -10.58 -4.11 0.18
CA GLY A 143 -9.66 -5.24 0.32
C GLY A 143 -8.20 -4.87 0.13
N SER A 144 -7.35 -5.87 0.29
CA SER A 144 -5.89 -5.74 0.24
C SER A 144 -5.25 -7.02 -0.30
N TRP A 145 -3.95 -6.95 -0.59
CA TRP A 145 -3.11 -8.06 -1.02
C TRP A 145 -3.49 -8.72 -2.36
N GLY A 146 -4.12 -7.98 -3.27
CA GLY A 146 -4.46 -8.48 -4.61
C GLY A 146 -5.53 -9.58 -4.65
N ARG A 147 -6.24 -9.83 -3.54
CA ARG A 147 -7.35 -10.79 -3.50
C ARG A 147 -8.52 -10.29 -4.34
N GLY A 148 -9.08 -11.17 -5.18
CA GLY A 148 -10.21 -10.86 -6.06
C GLY A 148 -9.86 -10.01 -7.29
N VAL A 149 -8.57 -9.71 -7.51
CA VAL A 149 -8.11 -8.97 -8.70
C VAL A 149 -7.98 -9.93 -9.88
N LEU A 150 -8.71 -9.67 -10.96
CA LEU A 150 -8.77 -10.54 -12.14
C LEU A 150 -8.40 -9.76 -13.40
N LYS A 151 -7.50 -10.32 -14.22
CA LYS A 151 -7.24 -9.83 -15.58
C LYS A 151 -8.29 -10.43 -16.52
N VAL A 152 -8.99 -9.59 -17.25
CA VAL A 152 -10.07 -9.96 -18.17
C VAL A 152 -9.60 -9.70 -19.59
N GLY A 153 -9.52 -10.77 -20.40
CA GLY A 153 -8.90 -10.72 -21.73
C GLY A 153 -9.85 -10.41 -22.88
N ASN A 154 -11.15 -10.66 -22.71
CA ASN A 154 -12.16 -10.52 -23.76
C ASN A 154 -13.56 -10.35 -23.15
N ARG A 155 -14.55 -10.15 -24.03
CA ARG A 155 -15.96 -9.95 -23.71
C ARG A 155 -16.54 -11.11 -22.92
N GLU A 156 -16.31 -12.34 -23.38
CA GLU A 156 -16.86 -13.55 -22.77
C GLU A 156 -16.39 -13.70 -21.31
N ASN A 157 -15.11 -13.44 -21.05
CA ASN A 157 -14.56 -13.44 -19.69
C ASN A 157 -15.14 -12.32 -18.84
N LEU A 158 -15.41 -11.14 -19.40
CA LEU A 158 -16.02 -10.04 -18.65
C LEU A 158 -17.44 -10.41 -18.19
N VAL A 159 -18.25 -10.96 -19.10
CA VAL A 159 -19.60 -11.45 -18.80
C VAL A 159 -19.55 -12.47 -17.66
N GLU A 160 -18.66 -13.46 -17.74
CA GLU A 160 -18.52 -14.48 -16.70
C GLU A 160 -18.14 -13.88 -15.32
N VAL A 161 -17.18 -12.92 -15.32
CA VAL A 161 -16.76 -12.23 -14.10
C VAL A 161 -17.91 -11.42 -13.50
N LEU A 162 -18.66 -10.67 -14.31
CA LEU A 162 -19.79 -9.86 -13.86
C LEU A 162 -20.92 -10.74 -13.33
N SER A 163 -21.30 -11.81 -14.03
CA SER A 163 -22.33 -12.76 -13.59
C SER A 163 -22.06 -13.35 -12.20
N ARG A 164 -20.78 -13.58 -11.86
CA ARG A 164 -20.38 -14.10 -10.54
C ARG A 164 -20.28 -13.03 -9.46
N ASN A 165 -20.14 -11.75 -9.84
CA ASN A 165 -19.84 -10.65 -8.93
C ASN A 165 -20.89 -9.54 -8.97
N SER A 166 -22.09 -9.80 -9.47
CA SER A 166 -23.19 -8.84 -9.64
C SER A 166 -24.05 -8.64 -8.39
N LYS A 167 -23.61 -9.14 -7.23
CA LYS A 167 -24.32 -8.99 -5.95
C LYS A 167 -23.44 -8.35 -4.89
N PRO A 168 -24.02 -7.58 -3.95
CA PRO A 168 -23.29 -7.03 -2.81
C PRO A 168 -22.53 -8.09 -2.01
N THR A 169 -21.29 -7.77 -1.66
CA THR A 169 -20.44 -8.55 -0.75
C THR A 169 -19.72 -7.62 0.22
N GLN A 170 -19.06 -8.17 1.24
CA GLN A 170 -18.25 -7.37 2.17
C GLN A 170 -17.14 -6.56 1.48
N ILE A 171 -16.61 -7.04 0.35
CA ILE A 171 -15.50 -6.40 -0.38
C ILE A 171 -15.97 -5.56 -1.58
N ASN A 172 -17.23 -5.76 -2.01
CA ASN A 172 -17.91 -5.01 -3.05
C ASN A 172 -19.32 -4.70 -2.57
N PRO A 173 -19.50 -3.73 -1.67
CA PRO A 173 -20.82 -3.44 -1.10
C PRO A 173 -21.72 -2.70 -2.09
N GLU A 174 -21.15 -1.85 -2.96
CA GLU A 174 -21.93 -0.89 -3.76
C GLU A 174 -21.98 -1.21 -5.26
N GLY A 175 -21.01 -1.96 -5.79
CA GLY A 175 -20.93 -2.25 -7.21
C GLY A 175 -19.64 -2.92 -7.66
N VAL A 176 -19.41 -2.90 -8.97
CA VAL A 176 -18.22 -3.45 -9.62
C VAL A 176 -17.26 -2.35 -10.05
N PHE A 177 -15.96 -2.61 -9.90
CA PHE A 177 -14.90 -1.69 -10.28
C PHE A 177 -13.96 -2.32 -11.30
N LEU A 178 -13.91 -1.70 -12.47
CA LEU A 178 -13.09 -2.08 -13.62
C LEU A 178 -12.03 -1.00 -13.85
N GLN A 179 -10.87 -1.39 -14.33
CA GLN A 179 -9.76 -0.48 -14.59
C GLN A 179 -8.99 -0.96 -15.82
N GLU A 180 -8.43 -0.04 -16.60
CA GLU A 180 -7.57 -0.41 -17.72
C GLU A 180 -6.38 -1.25 -17.24
N TYR A 181 -5.97 -2.22 -18.05
CA TYR A 181 -4.76 -2.97 -17.76
C TYR A 181 -3.53 -2.13 -18.12
N ILE A 182 -2.68 -1.88 -17.13
CA ILE A 182 -1.37 -1.28 -17.36
C ILE A 182 -0.34 -2.39 -17.56
N GLU A 183 0.24 -2.42 -18.76
CA GLU A 183 1.38 -3.26 -19.07
C GLU A 183 2.63 -2.67 -18.38
N LYS A 184 3.00 -3.29 -17.27
CA LYS A 184 4.14 -2.88 -16.44
C LYS A 184 5.41 -3.61 -16.87
N PRO A 185 6.60 -3.03 -16.68
CA PRO A 185 7.87 -3.70 -16.94
C PRO A 185 8.26 -4.73 -15.86
N GLY A 186 7.33 -5.60 -15.47
CA GLY A 186 7.55 -6.66 -14.48
C GLY A 186 7.58 -6.23 -13.01
N PHE A 187 7.41 -4.94 -12.70
CA PHE A 187 7.32 -4.44 -11.33
C PHE A 187 6.30 -3.31 -11.19
N ASP A 188 5.86 -3.08 -9.96
CA ASP A 188 5.23 -1.83 -9.55
C ASP A 188 6.07 -1.16 -8.46
N LEU A 189 5.73 0.08 -8.13
CA LEU A 189 6.36 0.84 -7.06
C LEU A 189 5.43 0.89 -5.85
N ARG A 190 6.04 0.87 -4.67
CA ARG A 190 5.43 1.29 -3.41
C ARG A 190 6.23 2.45 -2.86
N VAL A 191 5.60 3.61 -2.84
CA VAL A 191 6.21 4.88 -2.44
C VAL A 191 5.63 5.29 -1.10
N LEU A 192 6.46 5.35 -0.06
CA LEU A 192 6.07 5.89 1.23
C LEU A 192 6.26 7.39 1.22
N VAL A 193 5.18 8.11 1.51
CA VAL A 193 5.15 9.57 1.60
C VAL A 193 4.62 9.98 2.96
N TYR A 194 5.00 11.17 3.42
CA TYR A 194 4.60 11.67 4.72
C TYR A 194 4.24 13.16 4.68
N LYS A 195 3.37 13.56 5.60
CA LYS A 195 3.15 14.95 5.99
C LYS A 195 3.32 15.06 7.50
N GLU A 196 4.06 16.10 7.90
CA GLU A 196 4.51 16.37 9.26
C GLU A 196 4.36 17.87 9.52
N GLY A 197 3.13 18.30 9.83
CA GLY A 197 2.73 19.70 9.89
C GLY A 197 2.87 20.37 8.52
N SER A 198 3.65 21.46 8.48
CA SER A 198 3.97 22.18 7.24
C SER A 198 4.99 21.49 6.33
N SER A 199 5.66 20.43 6.80
CA SER A 199 6.63 19.67 6.02
C SER A 199 5.96 18.46 5.36
N SER A 200 6.34 18.15 4.13
CA SER A 200 5.91 16.93 3.44
C SER A 200 7.01 16.40 2.54
N GLY A 201 7.02 15.09 2.30
CA GLY A 201 8.06 14.51 1.46
C GLY A 201 7.87 13.04 1.12
N LEU A 202 8.78 12.58 0.27
CA LEU A 202 9.01 11.18 0.00
C LEU A 202 9.90 10.62 1.10
N LEU A 203 9.50 9.51 1.70
CA LEU A 203 10.27 8.82 2.73
C LEU A 203 11.19 7.76 2.12
N CYS A 204 10.62 6.83 1.35
CA CYS A 204 11.37 5.83 0.61
C CYS A 204 10.49 5.15 -0.44
N CYS A 205 11.13 4.44 -1.38
CA CYS A 205 10.43 3.71 -2.43
C CYS A 205 11.04 2.32 -2.61
N ILE A 206 10.18 1.32 -2.82
CA ILE A 206 10.60 0.02 -3.32
C ILE A 206 9.90 -0.28 -4.65
N ALA A 207 10.64 -0.87 -5.58
CA ALA A 207 10.04 -1.66 -6.64
C ALA A 207 9.72 -3.05 -6.07
N ARG A 208 8.53 -3.56 -6.36
CA ARG A 208 8.18 -4.96 -6.08
C ARG A 208 8.17 -5.69 -7.41
N VAL A 209 9.13 -6.58 -7.59
CA VAL A 209 9.37 -7.23 -8.89
C VAL A 209 8.70 -8.59 -8.91
N SER A 210 7.86 -8.84 -9.92
CA SER A 210 7.23 -10.15 -10.11
C SER A 210 8.28 -11.22 -10.44
N ARG A 211 7.95 -12.46 -10.09
CA ARG A 211 8.83 -13.62 -10.31
C ARG A 211 8.75 -14.13 -11.74
N SER A 212 7.64 -13.89 -12.42
CA SER A 212 7.38 -14.44 -13.74
C SER A 212 6.47 -13.51 -14.56
N PRO A 213 6.49 -13.60 -15.89
CA PRO A 213 5.63 -12.80 -16.75
C PRO A 213 4.15 -13.16 -16.65
N GLU A 214 3.82 -14.39 -16.24
CA GLU A 214 2.44 -14.86 -16.08
C GLU A 214 1.76 -14.24 -14.85
N GLU A 215 2.53 -13.91 -13.81
CA GLU A 215 2.01 -13.26 -12.61
C GLU A 215 2.13 -11.73 -12.74
N PHE A 216 1.03 -11.08 -13.12
CA PHE A 216 0.98 -9.64 -13.30
C PHE A 216 0.91 -8.85 -11.98
N ARG A 217 0.63 -9.53 -10.85
CA ARG A 217 0.60 -8.93 -9.51
C ARG A 217 1.98 -9.04 -8.88
N THR A 218 2.42 -7.95 -8.28
CA THR A 218 3.80 -7.80 -7.81
C THR A 218 3.89 -7.77 -6.29
N ASN A 219 2.80 -8.05 -5.57
CA ASN A 219 2.76 -7.98 -4.11
C ASN A 219 3.86 -8.84 -3.46
N THR A 220 4.56 -8.30 -2.47
CA THR A 220 5.58 -9.01 -1.68
C THR A 220 5.01 -10.24 -0.96
N HIS A 221 3.74 -10.21 -0.56
CA HIS A 221 3.02 -11.38 -0.02
C HIS A 221 2.91 -12.54 -1.02
N LEU A 222 2.82 -12.25 -2.33
CA LEU A 222 2.86 -13.25 -3.41
C LEU A 222 4.30 -13.62 -3.79
N GLY A 223 5.29 -13.02 -3.13
CA GLY A 223 6.71 -13.27 -3.32
C GLY A 223 7.43 -12.28 -4.22
N GLY A 224 6.79 -11.16 -4.59
CA GLY A 224 7.48 -10.10 -5.32
C GLY A 224 8.76 -9.66 -4.60
N LEU A 225 9.88 -9.62 -5.31
CA LEU A 225 11.19 -9.29 -4.77
C LEU A 225 11.27 -7.76 -4.52
N PRO A 226 11.55 -7.30 -3.29
CA PRO A 226 11.68 -5.87 -3.02
C PRO A 226 13.07 -5.35 -3.43
N VAL A 227 13.08 -4.32 -4.26
CA VAL A 227 14.30 -3.60 -4.68
C VAL A 227 14.18 -2.14 -4.28
N GLY A 228 15.16 -1.62 -3.55
CA GLY A 228 15.19 -0.21 -3.17
C GLY A 228 15.33 0.69 -4.40
N VAL A 229 14.53 1.75 -4.46
CA VAL A 229 14.56 2.75 -5.53
C VAL A 229 14.71 4.13 -4.92
N ASP A 230 15.72 4.87 -5.36
CA ASP A 230 15.80 6.30 -5.09
C ASP A 230 14.90 7.04 -6.08
N LEU A 231 13.69 7.40 -5.66
CA LEU A 231 12.72 8.07 -6.52
C LEU A 231 13.01 9.57 -6.66
N ASP A 232 13.79 10.17 -5.75
CA ASP A 232 14.17 11.59 -5.87
C ASP A 232 15.08 11.84 -7.09
N SER A 233 15.76 10.79 -7.59
CA SER A 233 16.46 10.80 -8.87
C SER A 233 15.55 11.06 -10.09
N TYR A 234 14.22 11.05 -9.93
CA TYR A 234 13.24 11.24 -11.02
C TYR A 234 12.29 12.41 -10.71
N PRO A 235 12.64 13.66 -11.06
CA PRO A 235 11.84 14.84 -10.72
C PRO A 235 10.38 14.76 -11.19
N ARG A 236 10.11 14.17 -12.36
CA ARG A 236 8.75 13.97 -12.88
C ARG A 236 7.91 13.06 -11.98
N HIS A 237 8.48 11.94 -11.55
CA HIS A 237 7.82 10.96 -10.67
C HIS A 237 7.62 11.54 -9.29
N ARG A 238 8.59 12.32 -8.80
CA ARG A 238 8.49 13.02 -7.52
C ARG A 238 7.32 14.01 -7.52
N VAL A 239 7.17 14.84 -8.56
CA VAL A 239 6.04 15.77 -8.67
C VAL A 239 4.70 15.02 -8.63
N GLU A 240 4.60 13.92 -9.36
CA GLU A 240 3.39 13.10 -9.41
C GLU A 240 3.04 12.50 -8.03
N VAL A 241 4.03 11.95 -7.34
CA VAL A 241 3.90 11.39 -5.99
C VAL A 241 3.52 12.46 -4.96
N MET A 242 4.13 13.65 -5.02
CA MET A 242 3.81 14.73 -4.10
C MET A 242 2.41 15.30 -4.34
N ARG A 243 1.94 15.34 -5.59
CA ARG A 243 0.55 15.70 -5.92
C ARG A 243 -0.43 14.67 -5.36
N ALA A 244 -0.11 13.38 -5.45
CA ALA A 244 -0.92 12.34 -4.83
C ALA A 244 -0.92 12.43 -3.30
N LEU A 245 0.22 12.74 -2.67
CA LEU A 245 0.25 13.03 -1.24
C LEU A 245 -0.69 14.19 -0.88
N ASP A 246 -0.65 15.31 -1.62
CA ASP A 246 -1.54 16.45 -1.39
C ASP A 246 -3.02 16.05 -1.49
N ALA A 247 -3.38 15.25 -2.48
CA ALA A 247 -4.74 14.71 -2.63
C ALA A 247 -5.16 13.85 -1.43
N MET A 248 -4.28 12.94 -1.02
CA MET A 248 -4.53 12.01 0.07
C MET A 248 -4.62 12.71 1.43
N MET A 249 -3.76 13.69 1.70
CA MET A 249 -3.76 14.43 2.96
C MET A 249 -4.85 15.50 3.01
N GLY A 250 -5.06 16.26 1.92
CA GLY A 250 -5.94 17.42 1.93
C GLY A 250 -5.54 18.41 3.03
N TYR A 251 -6.49 18.71 3.92
CA TYR A 251 -6.28 19.63 5.05
C TYR A 251 -5.58 19.00 6.27
N GLU A 252 -5.33 17.68 6.26
CA GLU A 252 -4.72 16.99 7.39
C GLU A 252 -3.24 17.33 7.54
N ASP A 253 -2.74 17.48 8.77
CA ASP A 253 -1.37 17.90 9.04
C ASP A 253 -0.37 16.75 9.23
N TYR A 254 -0.86 15.57 9.62
CA TYR A 254 0.00 14.46 10.02
C TYR A 254 -0.44 13.17 9.35
N GLY A 255 0.49 12.47 8.72
CA GLY A 255 0.19 11.19 8.10
C GLY A 255 1.38 10.55 7.40
N ILE A 256 1.32 9.23 7.25
CA ILE A 256 2.22 8.45 6.42
C ILE A 256 1.37 7.52 5.56
N VAL A 257 1.52 7.64 4.24
CA VAL A 257 0.73 6.90 3.25
C VAL A 257 1.66 6.14 2.32
N ALA A 258 1.31 4.89 2.02
CA ALA A 258 1.94 4.11 0.97
C ALA A 258 1.13 4.24 -0.33
N LEU A 259 1.71 4.89 -1.34
CA LEU A 259 1.15 4.98 -2.68
C LEU A 259 1.69 3.81 -3.52
N ASP A 260 0.78 3.00 -4.06
CA ASP A 260 1.12 1.97 -5.02
C ASP A 260 0.98 2.57 -6.44
N ALA A 261 2.06 2.49 -7.23
CA ALA A 261 2.18 3.15 -8.52
C ALA A 261 2.71 2.19 -9.58
N MET A 262 2.20 2.31 -10.80
CA MET A 262 2.53 1.44 -11.93
C MET A 262 3.35 2.24 -12.95
N PRO A 263 4.63 1.90 -13.14
CA PRO A 263 5.39 2.37 -14.28
C PRO A 263 4.79 1.84 -15.57
N SER A 264 4.64 2.69 -16.57
CA SER A 264 4.15 2.32 -17.90
C SER A 264 5.09 2.85 -18.97
N ILE A 265 5.39 2.01 -19.96
CA ILE A 265 6.22 2.36 -21.11
C ILE A 265 5.75 1.51 -22.30
N GLU A 266 5.64 2.11 -23.47
CA GLU A 266 5.15 1.42 -24.67
C GLU A 266 6.21 0.46 -25.25
N GLY A 267 5.77 -0.72 -25.68
CA GLY A 267 6.49 -1.54 -26.67
C GLY A 267 7.79 -2.22 -26.24
N GLY A 268 7.97 -2.59 -24.97
CA GLY A 268 9.22 -3.19 -24.50
C GLY A 268 9.16 -4.69 -24.15
N ASN A 269 10.31 -5.38 -24.29
CA ASN A 269 10.50 -6.76 -23.87
C ASN A 269 11.23 -6.80 -22.52
N TRP A 270 10.51 -7.24 -21.48
CA TRP A 270 11.01 -7.24 -20.11
C TRP A 270 11.60 -8.59 -19.67
N SER A 271 11.84 -9.53 -20.60
CA SER A 271 12.38 -10.88 -20.28
C SER A 271 13.66 -10.84 -19.43
N SER A 272 14.49 -9.81 -19.62
CA SER A 272 15.70 -9.59 -18.83
C SER A 272 15.42 -9.39 -17.33
N ILE A 273 14.31 -8.74 -16.96
CA ILE A 273 13.97 -8.53 -15.54
C ILE A 273 13.74 -9.86 -14.84
N TYR A 274 13.03 -10.78 -15.48
CA TYR A 274 12.71 -12.09 -14.92
C TYR A 274 13.95 -12.97 -14.78
N ARG A 275 14.90 -12.88 -15.72
CA ARG A 275 16.21 -13.56 -15.59
C ARG A 275 17.01 -13.04 -14.40
N LEU A 276 17.03 -11.73 -14.18
CA LEU A 276 17.73 -11.12 -13.05
C LEU A 276 17.07 -11.46 -11.71
N VAL A 277 15.74 -11.47 -11.67
CA VAL A 277 14.97 -11.89 -10.49
C VAL A 277 15.24 -13.36 -10.17
N ALA A 278 15.29 -14.25 -11.17
CA ALA A 278 15.59 -15.68 -10.96
C ALA A 278 16.92 -15.91 -10.22
N GLY A 279 17.94 -15.08 -10.47
CA GLY A 279 19.21 -15.11 -9.74
C GLY A 279 19.14 -14.66 -8.28
N CYS A 280 18.01 -14.09 -7.84
CA CYS A 280 17.79 -13.60 -6.47
C CYS A 280 16.76 -14.43 -5.68
N ILE A 281 15.85 -15.14 -6.35
CA ILE A 281 14.67 -15.77 -5.73
C ILE A 281 15.07 -16.76 -4.62
N SER A 282 16.08 -17.61 -4.84
CA SER A 282 16.47 -18.64 -3.85
C SER A 282 16.83 -18.01 -2.50
N VAL A 283 17.68 -16.99 -2.52
CA VAL A 283 18.12 -16.28 -1.31
C VAL A 283 16.95 -15.52 -0.67
N TYR A 284 16.08 -14.90 -1.48
CA TYR A 284 14.90 -14.23 -0.94
C TYR A 284 13.89 -15.21 -0.32
N ASP A 285 13.71 -16.40 -0.89
CA ASP A 285 12.84 -17.43 -0.33
C ASP A 285 13.40 -18.04 0.97
N GLU A 286 14.73 -18.11 1.11
CA GLU A 286 15.37 -18.43 2.39
C GLU A 286 15.05 -17.40 3.46
N ILE A 287 15.11 -16.10 3.14
CA ILE A 287 14.70 -15.02 4.06
C ILE A 287 13.24 -15.19 4.47
N ARG A 288 12.34 -15.39 3.49
CA ARG A 288 10.91 -15.58 3.77
C ARG A 288 10.65 -16.79 4.67
N ARG A 289 11.37 -17.89 4.43
CA ARG A 289 11.29 -19.11 5.25
C ARG A 289 11.80 -18.86 6.67
N PHE A 290 12.96 -18.21 6.81
CA PHE A 290 13.53 -17.84 8.11
C PHE A 290 12.55 -16.99 8.94
N VAL A 291 11.94 -15.98 8.33
CA VAL A 291 10.93 -15.14 9.01
C VAL A 291 9.69 -15.95 9.39
N HIS A 292 9.24 -16.84 8.50
CA HIS A 292 8.11 -17.71 8.80
C HIS A 292 8.39 -18.65 9.97
N GLU A 293 9.57 -19.29 10.02
CA GLU A 293 9.98 -20.20 11.10
C GLU A 293 10.13 -19.47 12.44
N ASN A 294 10.55 -18.21 12.43
CA ASN A 294 10.72 -17.39 13.63
C ASN A 294 9.46 -16.57 14.02
N ARG A 295 8.32 -16.73 13.33
CA ARG A 295 7.11 -15.91 13.53
C ARG A 295 6.51 -15.91 14.94
N PHE A 296 6.80 -16.94 15.74
CA PHE A 296 6.35 -17.07 17.12
C PHE A 296 7.41 -16.64 18.15
N ARG A 297 8.62 -16.28 17.71
CA ARG A 297 9.71 -15.79 18.55
C ARG A 297 9.69 -14.26 18.58
N ARG A 298 10.23 -13.67 19.66
CA ARG A 298 10.36 -12.22 19.80
C ARG A 298 11.22 -11.66 18.67
N TYR A 299 10.67 -10.70 17.93
CA TYR A 299 11.31 -10.07 16.77
C TYR A 299 12.75 -9.60 17.03
N VAL A 300 13.00 -8.98 18.18
CA VAL A 300 14.34 -8.49 18.59
C VAL A 300 15.41 -9.59 18.61
N ASN A 301 15.02 -10.85 18.82
CA ASN A 301 15.97 -11.97 18.94
C ASN A 301 16.52 -12.44 17.59
N TRP A 302 15.84 -12.14 16.49
CA TRP A 302 16.20 -12.65 15.16
C TRP A 302 16.28 -11.56 14.10
N LYS A 303 15.90 -10.32 14.43
CA LYS A 303 15.97 -9.14 13.57
C LYS A 303 17.33 -8.96 12.91
N ASN A 304 18.42 -9.00 13.67
CA ASN A 304 19.76 -8.75 13.14
C ASN A 304 20.20 -9.83 12.13
N GLU A 305 19.78 -11.09 12.35
CA GLU A 305 20.05 -12.19 11.40
C GLU A 305 19.26 -12.00 10.10
N MET A 306 17.99 -11.60 10.18
CA MET A 306 17.20 -11.25 9.01
C MET A 306 17.82 -10.08 8.22
N GLU A 307 18.30 -9.04 8.90
CA GLU A 307 19.00 -7.91 8.29
C GLU A 307 20.30 -8.34 7.58
N GLU A 308 21.05 -9.27 8.18
CA GLU A 308 22.25 -9.87 7.58
C GLU A 308 21.90 -10.60 6.28
N MET A 309 20.84 -11.42 6.29
CA MET A 309 20.41 -12.15 5.10
C MET A 309 20.00 -11.21 3.96
N PHE A 310 19.33 -10.09 4.27
CA PHE A 310 19.03 -9.06 3.28
C PHE A 310 20.29 -8.37 2.74
N ARG A 311 21.31 -8.16 3.56
CA ARG A 311 22.60 -7.61 3.08
C ARG A 311 23.23 -8.54 2.06
N LYS A 312 23.27 -9.84 2.35
CA LYS A 312 23.77 -10.87 1.43
C LYS A 312 22.96 -10.91 0.12
N LEU A 313 21.63 -10.80 0.21
CA LEU A 313 20.76 -10.68 -0.97
C LEU A 313 21.15 -9.48 -1.85
N LYS A 314 21.40 -8.32 -1.25
CA LYS A 314 21.79 -7.09 -1.96
C LYS A 314 23.20 -7.14 -2.55
N GLU A 315 24.06 -8.02 -2.02
CA GLU A 315 25.43 -8.22 -2.53
C GLU A 315 25.49 -9.08 -3.80
N LEU A 316 24.45 -9.88 -4.08
CA LEU A 316 24.35 -10.69 -5.28
C LEU A 316 24.49 -9.83 -6.54
N ASP A 317 25.30 -10.31 -7.50
CA ASP A 317 25.48 -9.65 -8.79
C ASP A 317 24.14 -9.48 -9.55
N ALA A 318 23.27 -10.50 -9.48
CA ALA A 318 21.93 -10.44 -10.05
C ALA A 318 21.08 -9.32 -9.44
N TYR A 319 21.15 -9.09 -8.12
CA TYR A 319 20.41 -8.03 -7.44
C TYR A 319 20.93 -6.65 -7.84
N LYS A 320 22.25 -6.47 -7.89
CA LYS A 320 22.88 -5.21 -8.32
C LYS A 320 22.53 -4.86 -9.77
N LYS A 321 22.57 -5.84 -10.67
CA LYS A 321 22.14 -5.69 -12.07
C LYS A 321 20.65 -5.38 -12.17
N LEU A 322 19.80 -6.05 -11.38
CA LEU A 322 18.36 -5.77 -11.33
C LEU A 322 18.08 -4.34 -10.87
N SER A 323 18.73 -3.88 -9.80
CA SER A 323 18.59 -2.51 -9.29
C SER A 323 19.00 -1.47 -10.33
N ARG A 324 20.12 -1.68 -11.03
CA ARG A 324 20.55 -0.80 -12.13
C ARG A 324 19.56 -0.81 -13.30
N PHE A 325 19.07 -1.99 -13.69
CA PHE A 325 18.09 -2.13 -14.76
C PHE A 325 16.79 -1.37 -14.45
N ILE A 326 16.28 -1.50 -13.21
CA ILE A 326 15.09 -0.76 -12.74
C ILE A 326 15.34 0.75 -12.79
N TYR A 327 16.51 1.20 -12.34
CA TYR A 327 16.90 2.60 -12.36
C TYR A 327 16.89 3.16 -13.81
N GLU A 328 17.60 2.52 -14.73
CA GLU A 328 17.67 2.96 -16.12
C GLU A 328 16.28 2.98 -16.78
N LEU A 329 15.45 1.96 -16.51
CA LEU A 329 14.13 1.85 -17.11
C LEU A 329 13.14 2.89 -16.58
N LEU A 330 13.15 3.16 -15.28
CA LEU A 330 12.22 4.11 -14.64
C LEU A 330 12.32 5.53 -15.21
N GLY A 331 13.50 5.94 -15.70
CA GLY A 331 13.69 7.25 -16.32
C GLY A 331 12.85 7.46 -17.59
N SER A 332 12.52 6.36 -18.27
CA SER A 332 11.77 6.34 -19.53
C SER A 332 10.28 6.01 -19.35
N CYS A 333 9.87 5.58 -18.16
CA CYS A 333 8.47 5.27 -17.88
C CYS A 333 7.66 6.54 -17.57
N ASP A 334 6.37 6.50 -17.89
CA ASP A 334 5.35 7.26 -17.17
C ASP A 334 5.01 6.56 -15.85
N LEU A 335 4.41 7.29 -14.91
CA LEU A 335 3.99 6.75 -13.62
C LEU A 335 2.49 7.01 -13.41
N LYS A 336 1.72 5.94 -13.19
CA LYS A 336 0.31 6.04 -12.81
C LYS A 336 0.10 5.54 -11.38
N ILE A 337 -0.46 6.37 -10.51
CA ILE A 337 -0.80 5.99 -9.14
C ILE A 337 -2.19 5.36 -9.15
N HIS A 338 -2.37 4.24 -8.45
CA HIS A 338 -3.66 3.52 -8.52
C HIS A 338 -4.26 3.15 -7.17
N GLU A 339 -3.45 3.09 -6.12
CA GLU A 339 -3.90 2.73 -4.78
C GLU A 339 -3.11 3.50 -3.72
N ALA A 340 -3.75 3.73 -2.58
CA ALA A 340 -3.15 4.31 -1.39
C ALA A 340 -3.48 3.42 -0.19
N ASN A 341 -2.51 3.25 0.71
CA ASN A 341 -2.65 2.42 1.89
C ASN A 341 -2.08 3.14 3.12
N SER A 342 -2.88 3.25 4.17
CA SER A 342 -2.47 3.75 5.49
C SER A 342 -1.60 2.73 6.25
N ARG A 343 -1.81 1.44 5.98
CA ARG A 343 -1.00 0.35 6.52
C ARG A 343 -0.18 -0.34 5.44
N PHE A 344 1.12 -0.40 5.69
CA PHE A 344 2.14 -0.98 4.82
C PHE A 344 3.16 -1.76 5.66
N ASP A 345 3.76 -2.77 5.03
CA ASP A 345 4.87 -3.53 5.59
C ASP A 345 6.16 -2.73 5.45
N TYR A 346 6.97 -2.70 6.50
CA TYR A 346 8.28 -2.04 6.42
C TYR A 346 9.40 -2.72 7.17
N ALA A 347 9.15 -3.39 8.30
CA ALA A 347 10.20 -4.02 9.08
C ALA A 347 10.90 -5.14 8.30
N LEU A 348 10.18 -5.84 7.42
CA LEU A 348 10.75 -6.90 6.58
C LEU A 348 11.30 -6.38 5.25
N ASN A 349 10.45 -5.87 4.36
CA ASN A 349 10.88 -5.62 2.98
C ASN A 349 11.38 -4.20 2.80
N THR A 350 10.55 -3.20 3.08
CA THR A 350 10.83 -1.80 2.76
C THR A 350 12.12 -1.31 3.41
N ARG A 351 12.29 -1.54 4.71
CA ARG A 351 13.49 -1.10 5.43
C ARG A 351 14.74 -1.80 4.95
N ASN A 352 14.71 -3.12 4.76
CA ASN A 352 15.90 -3.85 4.36
C ASN A 352 16.29 -3.61 2.89
N ALA A 353 15.31 -3.36 2.01
CA ALA A 353 15.58 -2.99 0.63
C ALA A 353 16.16 -1.57 0.52
N THR A 354 15.57 -0.60 1.23
CA THR A 354 15.92 0.83 1.09
C THR A 354 17.00 1.31 2.06
N GLY A 355 17.18 0.66 3.20
CA GLY A 355 17.98 1.14 4.32
C GLY A 355 17.28 2.20 5.19
N ILE A 356 16.08 2.63 4.82
CA ILE A 356 15.30 3.67 5.53
C ILE A 356 14.27 2.99 6.43
N ASN A 357 14.21 3.36 7.71
CA ASN A 357 13.27 2.79 8.68
C ASN A 357 12.04 3.69 8.86
N PRO A 358 10.84 3.32 8.36
CA PRO A 358 9.66 4.15 8.50
C PRO A 358 9.17 4.37 9.93
N ALA A 359 9.57 3.51 10.88
CA ALA A 359 9.29 3.73 12.29
C ALA A 359 9.89 5.05 12.82
N ASP A 360 11.05 5.48 12.29
CA ASP A 360 11.65 6.76 12.67
C ASP A 360 10.76 7.94 12.32
N LYS A 361 10.08 7.89 11.16
CA LYS A 361 9.17 8.96 10.75
C LYS A 361 7.90 9.00 11.60
N TYR A 362 7.37 7.86 12.04
CA TYR A 362 6.28 7.86 13.03
C TYR A 362 6.71 8.54 14.33
N VAL A 363 7.94 8.26 14.81
CA VAL A 363 8.48 8.87 16.03
C VAL A 363 8.73 10.37 15.86
N ASP A 364 9.26 10.82 14.72
CA ASP A 364 9.43 12.24 14.40
C ASP A 364 8.10 13.01 14.51
N ILE A 365 7.06 12.48 13.84
CA ILE A 365 5.73 13.08 13.86
C ILE A 365 5.18 13.13 15.29
N CYS A 366 5.36 12.05 16.08
CA CYS A 366 4.97 12.06 17.48
C CYS A 366 5.67 13.16 18.27
N PHE A 367 7.00 13.32 18.14
CA PHE A 367 7.71 14.39 18.84
C PHE A 367 7.19 15.77 18.44
N LYS A 368 6.98 16.02 17.15
CA LYS A 368 6.45 17.29 16.67
C LYS A 368 5.08 17.64 17.24
N ILE A 369 4.20 16.65 17.40
CA ILE A 369 2.87 16.84 18.02
C ILE A 369 3.00 17.07 19.53
N LEU A 370 3.94 16.39 20.19
CA LEU A 370 4.12 16.50 21.64
C LEU A 370 4.75 17.83 22.08
N GLU A 371 5.53 18.47 21.20
CA GLU A 371 6.11 19.80 21.38
C GLU A 371 5.09 20.95 21.26
N GLN A 372 3.92 20.67 20.67
CA GLN A 372 2.76 21.58 20.61
C GLN A 372 1.88 21.40 21.86
#